data_AF-A0A1I2RTW2-F1
#
_entry.id   AF-A0A1I2RTW2-F1
#
_cell.length_a   1.000
_cell.length_b   1.000
_cell.length_c   1.000
_cell.angle_alpha   90.00
_cell.angle_beta   90.00
_cell.angle_gamma   90.00
#
_symmetry.space_group_name_H-M   'P 1'
#
loop_
_entity.id
_entity.type
_entity.pdbx_description
1 polymer ?
#
loop_
_entity_poly.entity_id
_entity_poly.type
_entity_poly.pdbx_seq_one_letter_code
_entity_poly.pdbx_strand_id
1 'polypeptide(L)'
;MQKLPKRRKEFASIEHLSPEAVAAYVDKELTPAAVRRAENHLMDCPECRAEVERQCRAAAALQACSQVDSTLHAPSDLIAKLAGIEVSCPQGPKACLPPDAPDRERIKELFNTHLSGIAGRMRKKTQKHSHPENL
;
A
#
# COMPACT_ATOMS: atom_id res chain seq x y z
N MET A 1 30.96 -32.05 -2.10
CA MET A 1 30.38 -30.82 -2.67
C MET A 1 29.99 -29.89 -1.52
N GLN A 2 30.77 -28.83 -1.26
CA GLN A 2 30.46 -27.89 -0.17
C GLN A 2 29.52 -26.79 -0.71
N LYS A 3 28.32 -26.66 -0.14
CA LYS A 3 27.38 -25.58 -0.50
C LYS A 3 27.89 -24.26 0.10
N LEU A 4 28.40 -23.37 -0.74
CA LEU A 4 28.85 -22.04 -0.33
C LEU A 4 27.64 -21.26 0.25
N PRO A 5 27.77 -20.57 1.40
CA PRO A 5 26.64 -19.87 2.01
C PRO A 5 26.10 -18.79 1.06
N LYS A 6 24.78 -18.80 0.85
CA LYS A 6 24.07 -17.81 0.02
C LYS A 6 24.26 -16.42 0.64
N ARG A 7 25.19 -15.63 0.09
CA ARG A 7 25.44 -14.24 0.49
C ARG A 7 24.09 -13.52 0.55
N ARG A 8 23.69 -13.04 1.74
CA ARG A 8 22.50 -12.18 1.86
C ARG A 8 22.78 -10.96 0.98
N LYS A 9 21.94 -10.72 -0.05
CA LYS A 9 22.09 -9.55 -0.92
C LYS A 9 22.09 -8.32 0.00
N GLU A 10 23.20 -7.62 0.07
CA GLU A 10 23.26 -6.33 0.76
C GLU A 10 22.31 -5.36 0.06
N PHE A 11 21.72 -4.48 0.86
CA PHE A 11 20.61 -3.60 0.51
C PHE A 11 20.94 -2.71 -0.70
N ALA A 12 20.57 -3.16 -1.90
CA ALA A 12 20.37 -2.27 -3.03
C ALA A 12 19.04 -1.52 -2.80
N SER A 13 19.09 -0.44 -2.00
CA SER A 13 17.94 0.45 -1.68
C SER A 13 17.35 1.20 -2.89
N ILE A 14 17.69 0.75 -4.09
CA ILE A 14 17.35 1.27 -5.41
C ILE A 14 16.70 0.16 -6.28
N GLU A 15 16.98 -1.13 -6.01
CA GLU A 15 16.50 -2.27 -6.79
C GLU A 15 15.19 -2.85 -6.22
N HIS A 16 15.02 -2.84 -4.89
CA HIS A 16 13.87 -3.39 -4.18
C HIS A 16 13.50 -2.55 -2.94
N LEU A 17 12.30 -2.75 -2.38
CA LEU A 17 11.98 -2.25 -1.03
C LEU A 17 12.92 -2.90 0.00
N SER A 18 13.30 -2.15 1.03
CA SER A 18 13.97 -2.74 2.19
C SER A 18 12.98 -3.63 2.98
N PRO A 19 13.43 -4.71 3.64
CA PRO A 19 12.57 -5.55 4.48
C PRO A 19 11.79 -4.76 5.54
N GLU A 20 12.37 -3.70 6.11
CA GLU A 20 11.70 -2.80 7.05
C GLU A 20 10.58 -2.00 6.37
N ALA A 21 10.79 -1.55 5.12
CA ALA A 21 9.77 -0.87 4.33
C ALA A 21 8.64 -1.83 3.89
N VAL A 22 8.93 -3.12 3.71
CA VAL A 22 7.90 -4.13 3.46
C VAL A 22 7.06 -4.39 4.71
N ALA A 23 7.70 -4.57 5.88
CA ALA A 23 7.01 -4.77 7.14
C ALA A 23 6.08 -3.58 7.45
N ALA A 24 6.62 -2.35 7.43
CA ALA A 24 5.82 -1.14 7.65
C ALA A 24 4.71 -0.92 6.61
N TYR A 25 4.82 -1.49 5.40
CA TYR A 25 3.73 -1.48 4.42
C TYR A 25 2.62 -2.48 4.79
N VAL A 26 2.98 -3.69 5.21
CA VAL A 26 2.04 -4.73 5.68
C VAL A 26 1.30 -4.29 6.94
N ASP A 27 2.03 -3.72 7.90
CA ASP A 27 1.51 -3.23 9.18
C ASP A 27 0.83 -1.85 9.08
N LYS A 28 0.85 -1.23 7.88
CA LYS A 28 0.25 0.09 7.55
C LYS A 28 0.82 1.28 8.32
N GLU A 29 2.07 1.18 8.76
CA GLU A 29 2.79 2.23 9.50
C GLU A 29 3.51 3.25 8.59
N LEU A 30 3.56 2.99 7.27
CA LEU A 30 4.14 3.93 6.31
C LEU A 30 3.34 5.24 6.20
N THR A 31 4.07 6.36 6.09
CA THR A 31 3.45 7.65 5.75
C THR A 31 2.77 7.60 4.36
N PRO A 32 1.73 8.42 4.09
CA PRO A 32 1.02 8.38 2.80
C PRO A 32 1.92 8.56 1.56
N ALA A 33 2.99 9.36 1.69
CA ALA A 33 3.98 9.55 0.63
C ALA A 33 4.95 8.37 0.47
N ALA A 34 5.12 7.54 1.49
CA ALA A 34 5.85 6.27 1.41
C ALA A 34 4.96 5.15 0.86
N VAL A 35 3.68 5.06 1.28
CA VAL A 35 2.69 4.12 0.72
C VAL A 35 2.62 4.23 -0.80
N ARG A 36 2.40 5.43 -1.35
CA ARG A 36 2.31 5.62 -2.82
C ARG A 36 3.60 5.22 -3.56
N ARG A 37 4.78 5.36 -2.93
CA ARG A 37 6.05 4.89 -3.53
C ARG A 37 6.17 3.36 -3.48
N ALA A 38 5.72 2.75 -2.39
CA ALA A 38 5.64 1.30 -2.26
C ALA A 38 4.67 0.71 -3.28
N GLU A 39 3.45 1.25 -3.41
CA GLU A 39 2.43 0.84 -4.39
C GLU A 39 2.97 0.88 -5.83
N ASN A 40 3.56 2.00 -6.24
CA ASN A 40 4.17 2.13 -7.57
C ASN A 40 5.25 1.05 -7.80
N HIS A 41 6.16 0.86 -6.85
CA HIS A 41 7.20 -0.18 -6.96
C HIS A 41 6.60 -1.60 -6.99
N LEU A 42 5.53 -1.85 -6.21
CA LEU A 42 4.84 -3.12 -6.21
C LEU A 42 4.12 -3.38 -7.54
N MET A 43 3.66 -2.37 -8.29
CA MET A 43 3.12 -2.61 -9.63
C MET A 43 4.19 -3.24 -10.54
N ASP A 44 5.39 -2.68 -10.55
CA ASP A 44 6.48 -3.07 -11.47
C ASP A 44 7.33 -4.26 -10.99
N CYS A 45 7.45 -4.50 -9.67
CA CYS A 45 8.37 -5.50 -9.11
C CYS A 45 7.63 -6.75 -8.54
N PRO A 46 7.68 -7.92 -9.21
CA PRO A 46 7.05 -9.14 -8.72
C PRO A 46 7.75 -9.74 -7.49
N GLU A 47 9.05 -9.52 -7.31
CA GLU A 47 9.80 -10.04 -6.15
C GLU A 47 9.35 -9.37 -4.83
N CYS A 48 9.16 -8.05 -4.85
CA CYS A 48 8.62 -7.31 -3.71
C CYS A 48 7.16 -7.68 -3.43
N ARG A 49 6.35 -7.93 -4.47
CA ARG A 49 4.98 -8.45 -4.31
C ARG A 49 4.97 -9.79 -3.56
N ALA A 50 5.86 -10.71 -3.96
CA ALA A 50 5.99 -12.01 -3.32
C ALA A 50 6.51 -11.92 -1.86
N GLU A 51 7.31 -10.90 -1.51
CA GLU A 51 7.73 -10.65 -0.13
C GLU A 51 6.60 -10.07 0.72
N VAL A 52 5.85 -9.07 0.22
CA VAL A 52 4.62 -8.57 0.86
C VAL A 52 3.65 -9.73 1.14
N GLU A 53 3.41 -10.61 0.16
CA GLU A 53 2.54 -11.78 0.34
C GLU A 53 3.06 -12.77 1.39
N ARG A 54 4.39 -12.97 1.51
CA ARG A 54 4.98 -13.81 2.56
C ARG A 54 4.72 -13.20 3.94
N GLN A 55 4.94 -11.91 4.10
CA GLN A 55 4.76 -11.21 5.37
C GLN A 55 3.27 -11.09 5.75
N CYS A 56 2.37 -10.79 4.81
CA CYS A 56 0.92 -10.83 5.03
C CYS A 56 0.44 -12.22 5.51
N ARG A 57 0.95 -13.32 4.94
CA ARG A 57 0.62 -14.67 5.42
C ARG A 57 1.14 -14.95 6.83
N ALA A 58 2.32 -14.45 7.18
CA ALA A 58 2.88 -14.57 8.52
C ALA A 58 2.04 -13.77 9.55
N ALA A 59 1.69 -12.52 9.24
CA ALA A 59 0.83 -11.68 10.08
C ALA A 59 -0.56 -12.32 10.29
N ALA A 60 -1.18 -12.84 9.22
CA ALA A 60 -2.47 -13.53 9.31
C ALA A 60 -2.39 -14.81 10.17
N ALA A 61 -1.29 -15.56 10.11
CA ALA A 61 -1.09 -16.74 10.95
C ALA A 61 -0.96 -16.37 12.44
N LEU A 62 -0.21 -15.31 12.76
CA LEU A 62 -0.12 -14.79 14.13
C LEU A 62 -1.50 -14.32 14.65
N GLN A 63 -2.26 -13.62 13.82
CA GLN A 63 -3.60 -13.15 14.18
C GLN A 63 -4.57 -14.31 14.41
N ALA A 64 -4.50 -15.38 13.61
CA ALA A 64 -5.30 -16.58 13.80
C ALA A 64 -4.95 -17.31 15.11
N CYS A 65 -3.65 -17.46 15.43
CA CYS A 65 -3.22 -18.04 16.70
C CYS A 65 -3.71 -17.21 17.91
N SER A 66 -3.65 -15.88 17.82
CA SER A 66 -4.15 -14.98 18.87
C SER A 66 -5.67 -15.03 19.07
N GLN A 67 -6.44 -15.56 18.10
CA GLN A 67 -7.89 -15.76 18.23
C GLN A 67 -8.24 -17.12 18.84
N VAL A 68 -7.34 -18.10 18.74
CA VAL A 68 -7.49 -19.43 19.36
C VAL A 68 -7.07 -19.39 20.84
N ASP A 69 -6.12 -18.53 21.21
CA ASP A 69 -5.76 -18.29 22.60
C ASP A 69 -6.80 -17.37 23.28
N SER A 70 -7.74 -18.01 23.98
CA SER A 70 -8.83 -17.35 24.70
C SER A 70 -8.38 -16.50 25.91
N THR A 71 -7.08 -16.40 26.19
CA THR A 71 -6.54 -15.47 27.19
C THR A 71 -6.37 -14.04 26.65
N LEU A 72 -6.28 -13.85 25.33
CA LEU A 72 -6.05 -12.54 24.68
C LEU A 72 -7.34 -11.91 24.14
N HIS A 73 -8.39 -11.87 24.97
CA HIS A 73 -9.66 -11.23 24.63
C HIS A 73 -9.80 -9.83 25.26
N ALA A 74 -10.53 -8.92 24.59
CA ALA A 74 -10.83 -7.60 25.16
C ALA A 74 -11.74 -7.72 26.40
N PRO A 75 -11.56 -6.89 27.44
CA PRO A 75 -12.46 -6.90 28.61
C PRO A 75 -13.91 -6.64 28.21
N SER A 76 -14.85 -7.42 28.77
CA SER A 76 -16.28 -7.35 28.44
C SER A 76 -16.87 -5.94 28.59
N ASP A 77 -16.43 -5.18 29.59
CA ASP A 77 -16.84 -3.79 29.82
C ASP A 77 -16.46 -2.84 28.68
N LEU A 78 -15.31 -3.08 28.02
CA LEU A 78 -14.90 -2.29 26.85
C LEU A 78 -15.81 -2.60 25.67
N ILE A 79 -16.16 -3.87 25.45
CA ILE A 79 -17.05 -4.30 24.38
C ILE A 79 -18.46 -3.71 24.60
N ALA A 80 -18.98 -3.77 25.82
CA ALA A 80 -20.26 -3.15 26.18
C ALA A 80 -20.26 -1.62 25.94
N LYS A 81 -19.17 -0.93 26.27
CA LYS A 81 -19.00 0.50 25.98
C LYS A 81 -18.92 0.79 24.48
N LEU A 82 -18.16 0.02 23.71
CA LEU A 82 -18.03 0.18 22.26
C LEU A 82 -19.36 -0.02 21.55
N ALA A 83 -20.15 -1.03 21.93
CA ALA A 83 -21.49 -1.27 21.41
C ALA A 83 -22.47 -0.09 21.69
N GLY A 84 -22.26 0.65 22.78
CA GLY A 84 -23.04 1.85 23.12
C GLY A 84 -22.70 3.11 22.31
N ILE A 85 -21.61 3.11 21.53
CA ILE A 85 -21.21 4.31 20.75
C ILE A 85 -22.21 4.58 19.62
N GLU A 86 -22.75 3.55 18.98
CA GLU A 86 -23.78 3.69 17.93
C GLU A 86 -25.06 4.35 18.44
N VAL A 87 -25.39 4.14 19.72
CA VAL A 87 -26.60 4.67 20.37
C VAL A 87 -26.47 6.16 20.75
N SER A 88 -25.24 6.67 20.81
CA SER A 88 -24.95 8.01 21.35
C SER A 88 -25.13 9.16 20.35
N CYS A 89 -25.51 8.90 19.09
CA CYS A 89 -25.77 9.95 18.11
C CYS A 89 -26.95 9.62 17.16
N PRO A 90 -28.11 10.29 17.28
CA PRO A 90 -29.24 10.09 16.37
C PRO A 90 -29.01 10.67 14.95
N GLN A 91 -27.89 11.38 14.74
CA GLN A 91 -27.38 11.74 13.42
C GLN A 91 -26.03 11.06 13.16
N GLY A 92 -26.07 9.84 12.61
CA GLY A 92 -24.87 9.19 12.07
C GLY A 92 -24.23 10.02 10.94
N PRO A 93 -22.97 9.75 10.55
CA PRO A 93 -22.17 10.61 9.65
C PRO A 93 -22.71 10.78 8.21
N LYS A 94 -23.86 10.18 7.87
CA LYS A 94 -24.60 10.41 6.63
C LYS A 94 -25.52 11.63 6.68
N ALA A 95 -25.85 12.14 7.87
CA ALA A 95 -26.86 13.19 8.07
C ALA A 95 -26.42 14.59 7.59
N CYS A 96 -25.13 14.79 7.28
CA CYS A 96 -24.58 16.06 6.82
C CYS A 96 -24.15 16.06 5.35
N LEU A 97 -24.49 15.04 4.55
CA LEU A 97 -24.30 15.14 3.10
C LEU A 97 -25.31 16.16 2.55
N PRO A 98 -24.86 17.21 1.83
CA PRO A 98 -25.78 18.03 1.05
C PRO A 98 -26.49 17.13 0.00
N PRO A 99 -27.72 17.46 -0.40
CA PRO A 99 -28.51 16.62 -1.32
C PRO A 99 -27.85 16.43 -2.70
N ASP A 100 -26.89 17.29 -3.04
CA ASP A 100 -26.17 17.30 -4.32
C ASP A 100 -24.81 16.58 -4.29
N ALA A 101 -24.50 15.84 -3.21
CA ALA A 101 -23.27 15.06 -3.13
C ALA A 101 -23.18 14.03 -4.29
N PRO A 102 -22.08 13.98 -5.05
CA PRO A 102 -21.97 13.07 -6.20
C PRO A 102 -22.02 11.61 -5.75
N ASP A 103 -22.87 10.82 -6.40
CA ASP A 103 -23.06 9.40 -6.08
C ASP A 103 -21.73 8.62 -6.14
N ARG A 104 -21.67 7.53 -5.38
CA ARG A 104 -20.53 6.62 -5.22
C ARG A 104 -19.97 6.13 -6.56
N GLU A 105 -20.81 5.95 -7.58
CA GLU A 105 -20.37 5.63 -8.95
C GLU A 105 -19.45 6.74 -9.52
N ARG A 106 -19.86 8.00 -9.38
CA ARG A 106 -19.14 9.17 -9.90
C ARG A 106 -17.84 9.45 -9.12
N ILE A 107 -17.80 9.10 -7.83
CA ILE A 107 -16.56 9.13 -7.04
C ILE A 107 -15.55 8.08 -7.55
N LYS A 108 -15.99 6.86 -7.87
CA LYS A 108 -15.10 5.85 -8.50
C LYS A 108 -14.58 6.32 -9.85
N GLU A 109 -15.45 6.93 -10.66
CA GLU A 109 -15.11 7.40 -12.01
C GLU A 109 -14.09 8.55 -11.96
N LEU A 110 -14.23 9.49 -11.03
CA LEU A 110 -13.22 10.54 -10.76
C LEU A 110 -11.87 9.96 -10.32
N PHE A 111 -11.88 8.90 -9.50
CA PHE A 111 -10.65 8.24 -9.08
C PHE A 111 -9.96 7.50 -10.26
N ASN A 112 -10.73 6.76 -11.06
CA ASN A 112 -10.22 6.05 -12.24
C ASN A 112 -9.71 6.98 -13.34
N THR A 113 -10.38 8.12 -13.58
CA THR A 113 -9.93 9.13 -14.55
C THR A 113 -8.69 9.90 -14.08
N HIS A 114 -8.52 10.11 -12.77
CA HIS A 114 -7.28 10.67 -12.23
C HIS A 114 -6.08 9.75 -12.43
N LEU A 115 -6.26 8.43 -12.28
CA LEU A 115 -5.21 7.43 -12.50
C LEU A 115 -4.81 7.31 -13.98
N SER A 116 -5.76 7.38 -14.93
CA SER A 116 -5.44 7.28 -16.37
C SER A 116 -4.68 8.50 -16.91
N GLY A 117 -4.87 9.69 -16.31
CA GLY A 117 -4.16 10.91 -16.70
C GLY A 117 -2.65 10.90 -16.46
N ILE A 118 -2.14 10.01 -15.60
CA ILE A 118 -0.71 9.97 -15.21
C ILE A 118 0.16 9.30 -16.30
N ALA A 119 -0.43 8.46 -17.16
CA ALA A 119 0.28 7.73 -18.22
C ALA A 119 0.68 8.60 -19.45
N GLY A 120 0.33 9.89 -19.46
CA GLY A 120 0.28 10.73 -20.68
C GLY A 120 1.39 11.76 -20.90
N ARG A 121 2.68 11.48 -20.62
CA ARG A 121 3.78 12.44 -20.95
C ARG A 121 5.08 11.80 -21.45
N MET A 122 5.00 11.11 -22.58
CA MET A 122 6.15 10.72 -23.41
C MET A 122 6.94 11.95 -23.89
N ARG A 123 8.15 12.17 -23.35
CA ARG A 123 9.08 13.21 -23.84
C ARG A 123 9.75 12.74 -25.13
N LYS A 124 9.41 13.32 -26.29
CA LYS A 124 10.13 13.07 -27.54
C LYS A 124 11.53 13.74 -27.48
N LYS A 125 12.58 12.96 -27.19
CA LYS A 125 13.98 13.38 -27.40
C LYS A 125 14.29 13.36 -28.89
N THR A 126 14.46 14.52 -29.52
CA THR A 126 15.14 14.62 -30.82
C THR A 126 16.63 14.77 -30.60
N GLN A 127 17.37 13.67 -30.77
CA GLN A 127 18.83 13.69 -30.84
C GLN A 127 19.23 13.49 -32.30
N LYS A 128 19.87 14.50 -32.90
CA LYS A 128 20.63 14.36 -34.15
C LYS A 128 22.02 14.93 -33.91
N HIS A 129 23.01 14.06 -34.07
CA HIS A 129 24.43 14.34 -33.85
C HIS A 129 25.07 15.01 -35.09
N SER A 130 26.15 15.76 -34.81
CA SER A 130 27.39 15.92 -35.60
C SER A 130 27.37 16.48 -37.03
N HIS A 131 28.19 17.53 -37.20
CA HIS A 131 28.93 17.91 -38.43
C HIS A 131 29.59 16.71 -39.16
N PRO A 132 29.71 16.79 -40.50
CA PRO A 132 31.00 17.01 -41.21
C PRO A 132 30.88 17.94 -42.47
N GLU A 133 31.89 18.60 -43.07
CA GLU A 133 33.21 19.15 -42.65
C GLU A 133 33.52 20.46 -43.47
N ASN A 134 34.75 20.63 -43.99
CA ASN A 134 35.32 21.54 -45.01
C ASN A 134 34.44 21.76 -46.28
N LEU A 135 34.54 22.86 -47.03
CA LEU A 135 35.73 23.66 -47.40
C LEU A 135 35.41 25.15 -47.60
#